data_AF-A0A1V5GWN7-F1
#
_entry.id   AF-A0A1V5GWN7-F1
#
_cell.length_a   1.000
_cell.length_b   1.000
_cell.length_c   1.000
_cell.angle_alpha   90.00
_cell.angle_beta   90.00
_cell.angle_gamma   90.00
#
_symmetry.space_group_name_H-M   'P 1'
#
loop_
_entity.id
_entity.type
_entity.pdbx_description
1 polymer ?
#
loop_
_entity_poly.entity_id
_entity_poly.type
_entity_poly.pdbx_seq_one_letter_code
_entity_poly.pdbx_strand_id
1 'polypeptide(L)' 'MNEIIGVLRLYSGVPRVFTEDEIKLATAIANQGGLAIHNASLYLMLKEDIKDLRDDIWSHRLWF' A
#
# COMPACT_ATOMS: atom_id res chain seq x y z
N MET A 1 10.97 5.13 -10.45
CA MET A 1 10.94 4.39 -9.17
C MET A 1 11.23 5.35 -8.00
N ASN A 2 10.48 6.46 -7.90
CA ASN A 2 10.69 7.46 -6.84
C ASN A 2 9.39 8.22 -6.51
N GLU A 3 8.27 7.49 -6.48
CA GLU A 3 6.98 8.06 -6.10
C GLU A 3 6.80 7.91 -4.59
N ILE A 4 6.41 9.00 -3.93
CA ILE A 4 6.09 9.00 -2.51
C ILE A 4 4.67 8.47 -2.35
N ILE A 5 4.52 7.25 -1.85
CA ILE A 5 3.22 6.60 -1.64
C ILE A 5 2.64 6.85 -0.24
N GLY A 6 3.41 7.45 0.68
CA GLY A 6 2.98 7.69 2.05
C GLY A 6 4.09 8.17 2.98
N VAL A 7 3.74 8.42 4.24
CA VAL A 7 4.66 8.88 5.30
C VAL A 7 4.46 8.05 6.56
N LEU A 8 5.52 7.44 7.06
CA LEU A 8 5.55 6.84 8.40
C LEU A 8 5.97 7.89 9.42
N ARG A 9 5.22 8.02 10.52
CA ARG A 9 5.54 8.94 11.62
C ARG A 9 5.74 8.18 12.92
N LEU A 10 6.79 8.54 13.65
CA LEU A 10 7.08 8.03 14.99
C LEU A 10 6.81 9.14 16.00
N TYR A 11 6.04 8.83 17.04
CA TYR A 11 5.62 9.79 18.06
C TYR A 11 6.04 9.33 19.45
N SER A 12 6.19 10.28 20.37
CA SER A 12 6.32 10.01 21.79
C SER A 12 5.34 10.86 22.59
N GLY A 13 4.80 10.29 23.67
CA GLY A 13 3.91 11.02 24.58
C GLY A 13 4.64 12.03 25.48
N VAL A 14 5.97 12.04 25.45
CA VAL A 14 6.82 12.97 26.22
C VAL A 14 7.94 13.53 25.34
N PRO A 15 8.50 14.71 25.67
CA PRO A 15 9.66 15.23 24.95
C PRO A 15 10.85 14.27 25.06
N ARG A 16 11.36 13.82 23.91
CA ARG A 16 12.56 12.98 23.81
C ARG A 16 13.24 13.17 22.47
N VAL A 17 14.52 12.84 22.44
CA VAL A 17 15.30 12.72 21.21
C VAL A 17 15.33 11.25 20.81
N PHE A 18 15.03 10.95 19.55
CA PHE A 18 15.18 9.59 19.02
C PHE A 18 16.64 9.31 18.70
N THR A 19 17.10 8.10 19.05
CA THR A 19 18.46 7.68 18.73
C THR A 19 18.57 7.39 17.23
N GLU A 20 19.80 7.40 16.71
CA GLU A 20 20.02 7.03 15.30
C GLU A 20 19.51 5.62 14.99
N ASP A 21 19.65 4.68 15.90
CA ASP A 21 19.23 3.29 15.69
C ASP A 21 17.70 3.17 15.62
N GLU A 22 16.97 3.97 16.40
CA GLU A 22 15.51 4.05 16.30
C GLU A 22 15.05 4.66 14.97
N ILE A 23 15.76 5.70 14.51
CA ILE A 23 15.49 6.31 13.20
C ILE A 23 15.80 5.31 12.08
N LYS A 24 16.91 4.58 12.15
CA LYS A 24 17.26 3.51 11.19
C LYS A 24 16.20 2.43 11.16
N LEU A 25 15.73 1.98 12.33
CA LEU A 25 14.66 1.00 12.43
C LEU A 25 13.35 1.50 11.80
N ALA A 26 12.91 2.72 12.15
CA ALA A 26 11.72 3.32 11.57
C ALA A 26 11.83 3.46 10.05
N THR A 27 13.02 3.80 9.55
CA THR A 27 13.30 3.91 8.11
C THR A 27 13.21 2.55 7.42
N ALA A 28 13.78 1.50 8.02
CA ALA A 28 13.68 0.14 7.49
C ALA A 28 12.23 -0.35 7.44
N ILE A 29 11.44 -0.06 8.47
CA ILE A 29 10.01 -0.36 8.52
C ILE A 29 9.26 0.41 7.44
N ALA A 30 9.53 1.71 7.25
CA ALA A 30 8.90 2.51 6.21
C ALA A 30 9.18 1.96 4.81
N ASN A 31 10.43 1.53 4.55
CA ASN A 31 10.82 0.95 3.26
C ASN A 31 10.08 -0.37 2.98
N GLN A 32 10.10 -1.32 3.92
CA GLN A 32 9.44 -2.61 3.73
C GLN A 32 7.91 -2.49 3.76
N GLY A 33 7.38 -1.66 4.66
CA GLY A 33 5.95 -1.39 4.75
C GLY A 33 5.41 -0.70 3.50
N GLY A 34 6.17 0.25 2.94
CA GLY A 34 5.82 0.90 1.67
C GLY A 34 5.72 -0.10 0.52
N LEU A 35 6.69 -1.00 0.39
CA LEU A 35 6.64 -2.08 -0.61
C LEU A 35 5.42 -2.99 -0.41
N ALA A 36 5.12 -3.37 0.83
CA ALA A 36 3.97 -4.21 1.14
C ALA A 36 2.64 -3.52 0.79
N ILE A 37 2.49 -2.24 1.15
CA ILE A 37 1.30 -1.43 0.81
C ILE A 37 1.16 -1.30 -0.71
N HIS A 38 2.25 -1.00 -1.41
CA HIS A 38 2.22 -0.87 -2.87
C HIS A 38 1.80 -2.18 -3.54
N ASN A 39 2.40 -3.31 -3.15
CA ASN A 39 2.05 -4.62 -3.69
C ASN A 39 0.60 -5.00 -3.40
N ALA A 40 0.11 -4.73 -2.19
CA ALA A 40 -1.28 -4.97 -1.82
C ALA A 40 -2.24 -4.11 -2.66
N SER A 41 -1.90 -2.83 -2.88
CA SER A 41 -2.70 -1.94 -3.72
C SER A 41 -2.79 -2.46 -5.16
N LEU A 42 -1.65 -2.85 -5.76
CA LEU A 42 -1.62 -3.42 -7.10
C LEU A 42 -2.44 -4.71 -7.20
N TYR A 43 -2.34 -5.57 -6.19
CA TYR A 43 -3.14 -6.80 -6.14
C TYR A 43 -4.64 -6.53 -6.07
N LEU A 44 -5.07 -5.55 -5.26
CA LEU A 44 -6.47 -5.17 -5.14
C LEU A 44 -7.01 -4.58 -6.44
N MET A 45 -6.25 -3.70 -7.10
CA MET A 45 -6.61 -3.15 -8.41
C MET A 45 -6.79 -4.26 -9.45
N LEU A 46 -5.81 -5.17 -9.56
CA LEU A 46 -5.91 -6.30 -10.49
C LEU A 46 -7.15 -7.18 -10.22
N LYS A 47 -7.46 -7.41 -8.95
CA LYS A 47 -8.63 -8.21 -8.56
C LYS A 47 -9.94 -7.51 -8.95
N GLU A 48 -10.00 -6.19 -8.84
CA GLU A 48 -11.14 -5.38 -9.27
C GLU A 48 -11.30 -5.40 -10.78
N ASP A 49 -10.22 -5.19 -11.55
CA ASP A 49 -10.24 -5.26 -13.01
C ASP A 49 -10.75 -6.61 -13.52
N ILE A 50 -10.32 -7.72 -12.91
CA ILE A 50 -10.78 -9.08 -13.25
C ILE A 50 -12.27 -9.24 -12.96
N LYS A 51 -12.76 -8.67 -11.84
CA LYS A 51 -14.17 -8.73 -11.48
C LYS A 51 -15.02 -7.95 -12.49
N ASP A 52 -14.58 -6.76 -12.88
CA ASP A 52 -15.31 -5.91 -13.81
C ASP A 52 -15.38 -6.54 -15.20
N LEU A 53 -14.27 -7.05 -15.72
CA LEU A 53 -14.23 -7.82 -16.97
C LEU A 53 -15.19 -9.01 -16.95
N ARG A 54 -15.22 -9.73 -15.84
CA ARG A 54 -16.13 -10.87 -15.66
C ARG A 54 -17.57 -10.39 -15.72
N ASP A 55 -17.92 -9.38 -14.94
CA ASP A 55 -19.29 -8.87 -14.81
C ASP A 55 -19.78 -8.29 -16.16
N ASP A 56 -18.92 -7.66 -16.94
CA ASP A 56 -19.19 -7.23 -18.32
C ASP A 56 -19.46 -8.41 -19.26
N ILE A 57 -18.67 -9.47 -19.22
CA ILE A 57 -18.93 -10.67 -20.05
C ILE A 57 -20.28 -11.30 -19.68
N TRP A 58 -20.61 -11.37 -18.38
CA TRP A 58 -21.90 -11.90 -17.94
C TRP A 58 -23.07 -11.01 -18.36
N SER A 59 -22.91 -9.68 -18.30
CA SER A 59 -23.95 -8.76 -18.75
C SER A 59 -24.21 -8.96 -20.24
N HIS A 60 -23.20 -9.00 -21.10
CA HIS A 60 -23.39 -9.21 -22.55
C HIS A 60 -24.08 -10.54 -22.90
N ARG A 61 -23.84 -11.61 -22.13
CA ARG A 61 -24.48 -12.93 -22.36
C ARG A 61 -25.92 -13.01 -21.86
N LEU A 62 -26.33 -12.17 -20.90
CA LEU A 62 -27.70 -12.15 -20.35
C LEU A 62 -28.68 -11.31 -21.19
N TRP A 63 -28.19 -10.63 -22.22
CA TRP A 63 -28.98 -9.79 -23.12
C TRP A 63 -29.39 -10.51 -24.42
N PHE A 64 -28.97 -11.77 -24.57
CA PHE A 64 -29.39 -12.71 -25.61
C PHE A 64 -29.99 -13.97 -24.96
#